data_AF-A0A1H7RJQ2-F1
#
_entry.id   AF-A0A1H7RJQ2-F1
#
_cell.length_a   1.000
_cell.length_b   1.000
_cell.length_c   1.000
_cell.angle_alpha   90.00
_cell.angle_beta   90.00
_cell.angle_gamma   90.00
#
_symmetry.space_group_name_H-M   'P 1'
#
loop_
_entity.id
_entity.type
_entity.pdbx_description
1 polymer ?
#
loop_
_entity_poly.entity_id
_entity_poly.type
_entity_poly.pdbx_seq_one_letter_code
_entity_poly.pdbx_strand_id
1 'polypeptide(L)'
;MCSPLGDVWPEGSKKLTRFLHEVGHHRYADGESLVSQKLLTQIPLSVTDKEATELLFRQIEDDFNKVVRWARREIDHIAHRLNVIDQACDQGDLITLGSRISARAYGQPVMGMNSLIRTVKETHNGFAIIDHAMRGHLVSATGSSFSTSELAANLAMPTKYAIAPIALWLVAQHPVLTEASLLKCELFDRNGKRTGFVKTDSGSVLVVKKNRKGKQQEVVLSDDAASVVELLIQITAPVRRYLKEKRDDAWRRLFIVAGGQGFQEPYTFTNQTSFAKILRQKAFIQAHSAELGDMVSVLSLARIRATAGVLVYLKSLSIEKMAESLGNSKRVAMNHYLPPTIMQFFQERWVRIFQNAVIVHAMKDSPYLLDATDFSSMSELDMFLEAHALRTPPEEPEQLSSSSEQISGSSDPEIVISIDEGVLGVLLSLKMAVEQAGPRAAGTAVYWSQFAAKIEAHIESDGYLDPYIRGCLVKAKGIANPQQFEGLVYG
;
A
#
# COMPACT_ATOMS: atom_id res chain seq x y z
N MET A 1 -23.02 -15.67 -13.42
CA MET A 1 -22.65 -14.25 -13.41
C MET A 1 -21.27 -14.17 -12.80
N CYS A 2 -20.26 -14.00 -13.65
CA CYS A 2 -19.09 -13.26 -13.19
C CYS A 2 -19.60 -11.88 -12.82
N SER A 3 -19.48 -11.52 -11.55
CA SER A 3 -19.74 -10.17 -11.09
C SER A 3 -18.92 -9.20 -11.96
N PRO A 4 -19.52 -8.22 -12.66
CA PRO A 4 -18.76 -7.11 -13.25
C PRO A 4 -18.19 -6.18 -12.16
N LEU A 5 -18.48 -6.51 -10.90
CA LEU A 5 -18.13 -5.75 -9.72
C LEU A 5 -17.26 -6.65 -8.86
N GLY A 6 -15.94 -6.47 -8.94
CA GLY A 6 -15.10 -6.87 -7.82
C GLY A 6 -15.50 -6.01 -6.63
N ASP A 7 -16.40 -6.49 -5.78
CA ASP A 7 -16.81 -5.92 -4.47
C ASP A 7 -16.53 -4.41 -4.27
N VAL A 8 -16.98 -3.54 -5.19
CA VAL A 8 -16.30 -2.24 -5.30
C VAL A 8 -16.47 -1.39 -4.03
N TRP A 9 -17.54 -1.58 -3.24
CA TRP A 9 -17.78 -0.76 -2.05
C TRP A 9 -18.47 -1.53 -0.91
N PRO A 10 -17.92 -1.53 0.33
CA PRO A 10 -18.62 -2.12 1.47
C PRO A 10 -19.81 -1.26 1.87
N GLU A 11 -20.96 -1.90 2.13
CA GLU A 11 -22.16 -1.25 2.68
C GLU A 11 -21.82 -0.35 3.89
N GLY A 12 -22.35 0.88 3.89
CA GLY A 12 -22.24 1.81 5.02
C GLY A 12 -21.10 2.85 4.98
N SER A 13 -20.65 3.28 3.80
CA SER A 13 -19.75 4.44 3.67
C SER A 13 -20.43 5.75 4.10
N LYS A 14 -20.15 6.23 5.32
CA LYS A 14 -20.63 7.55 5.81
C LYS A 14 -20.03 8.76 5.07
N LYS A 15 -19.14 8.56 4.08
CA LYS A 15 -18.58 9.67 3.29
C LYS A 15 -19.54 10.19 2.23
N LEU A 16 -20.42 9.32 1.71
CA LEU A 16 -21.34 9.66 0.63
C LEU A 16 -22.59 10.41 1.12
N THR A 17 -22.89 10.35 2.42
CA THR A 17 -24.08 10.99 3.01
C THR A 17 -23.74 12.19 3.91
N ARG A 18 -22.47 12.61 3.98
CA ARG A 18 -22.04 13.76 4.78
C ARG A 18 -21.88 14.97 3.88
N PHE A 19 -22.47 16.09 4.29
CA PHE A 19 -22.20 17.36 3.66
C PHE A 19 -20.70 17.70 3.75
N LEU A 20 -20.15 18.29 2.68
CA LEU A 20 -18.73 18.66 2.52
C LEU A 20 -18.14 19.50 3.67
N HIS A 21 -18.98 20.08 4.52
CA HIS A 21 -18.59 20.96 5.63
C HIS A 21 -18.31 20.27 6.97
N GLU A 22 -18.56 18.96 7.13
CA GLU A 22 -18.35 18.28 8.43
C GLU A 22 -17.48 17.02 8.36
N VAL A 23 -16.13 17.09 8.29
CA VAL A 23 -15.30 15.93 8.70
C VAL A 23 -13.83 16.22 9.08
N GLY A 24 -13.46 15.95 10.34
CA GLY A 24 -12.16 15.36 10.72
C GLY A 24 -10.86 16.03 10.21
N HIS A 25 -10.02 15.29 9.46
CA HIS A 25 -8.65 15.68 9.06
C HIS A 25 -8.58 16.71 7.91
N HIS A 26 -9.69 17.34 7.53
CA HIS A 26 -9.72 18.39 6.52
C HIS A 26 -9.30 19.73 7.15
N ARG A 27 -8.54 20.55 6.41
CA ARG A 27 -8.18 21.92 6.79
C ARG A 27 -8.31 22.83 5.58
N TYR A 28 -8.50 24.12 5.84
CA TYR A 28 -8.35 25.14 4.81
C TYR A 28 -6.85 25.26 4.45
N ALA A 29 -6.52 25.09 3.19
CA ALA A 29 -5.30 25.64 2.59
C ALA A 29 -5.56 27.13 2.33
N ASP A 30 -4.66 27.97 2.84
CA ASP A 30 -4.64 29.44 2.64
C ASP A 30 -5.93 30.20 3.02
N GLY A 31 -6.81 29.58 3.82
CA GLY A 31 -8.07 30.17 4.28
C GLY A 31 -9.24 30.04 3.29
N GLU A 32 -9.00 29.57 2.06
CA GLU A 32 -9.99 29.62 0.97
C GLU A 32 -10.39 28.24 0.41
N SER A 33 -9.51 27.23 0.47
CA SER A 33 -9.77 25.90 -0.14
C SER A 33 -9.68 24.74 0.86
N LEU A 34 -10.73 23.90 0.95
CA LEU A 34 -10.68 22.67 1.75
C LEU A 34 -9.75 21.63 1.11
N VAL A 35 -8.77 21.14 1.87
CA VAL A 35 -7.82 20.11 1.43
C VAL A 35 -7.82 18.87 2.34
N SER A 36 -7.60 17.69 1.76
CA SER A 36 -7.24 16.49 2.50
C SER A 36 -5.73 16.46 2.76
N GLN A 37 -5.33 16.38 4.04
CA GLN A 37 -3.93 16.33 4.47
C GLN A 37 -3.45 14.92 4.86
N LYS A 38 -4.18 13.89 4.44
CA LYS A 38 -3.87 12.51 4.84
C LYS A 38 -2.69 11.92 4.08
N LEU A 39 -2.45 12.40 2.87
CA LEU A 39 -1.37 11.99 1.99
C LEU A 39 -0.18 12.96 2.13
N LEU A 40 0.95 12.62 1.52
CA LEU A 40 2.09 13.54 1.36
C LEU A 40 1.65 14.79 0.58
N THR A 41 0.99 14.58 -0.56
CA THR A 41 0.40 15.61 -1.41
C THR A 41 -0.91 16.12 -0.80
N GLN A 42 -1.10 17.44 -0.79
CA GLN A 42 -2.37 18.04 -0.39
C GLN A 42 -3.36 17.91 -1.54
N ILE A 43 -4.55 17.38 -1.25
CA ILE A 43 -5.58 17.15 -2.27
C ILE A 43 -6.71 18.17 -2.08
N PRO A 44 -6.91 19.12 -3.02
CA PRO A 44 -8.06 20.02 -2.94
C PRO A 44 -9.37 19.27 -3.16
N LEU A 45 -10.39 19.61 -2.38
CA LEU A 45 -11.72 18.98 -2.49
C LEU A 45 -12.57 19.55 -3.62
N SER A 46 -12.17 20.70 -4.20
CA SER A 46 -12.88 21.41 -5.27
C SER A 46 -12.43 21.02 -6.68
N VAL A 47 -11.41 20.16 -6.84
CA VAL A 47 -10.95 19.75 -8.17
C VAL A 47 -12.01 18.84 -8.80
N THR A 48 -12.70 19.35 -9.81
CA THR A 48 -13.71 18.62 -10.60
C THR A 48 -13.25 18.30 -12.01
N ASP A 49 -12.18 18.96 -12.47
CA ASP A 49 -11.67 18.78 -13.83
C ASP A 49 -10.83 17.50 -13.97
N LYS A 50 -11.02 16.78 -15.08
CA LYS A 50 -10.39 15.48 -15.35
C LYS A 50 -8.88 15.61 -15.55
N GLU A 51 -8.43 16.63 -16.28
CA GLU A 51 -7.01 16.88 -16.52
C GLU A 51 -6.31 17.30 -15.23
N ALA A 52 -6.93 18.19 -14.46
CA ALA A 52 -6.45 18.59 -13.14
C ALA A 52 -6.36 17.40 -12.16
N THR A 53 -7.28 16.43 -12.26
CA THR A 53 -7.28 15.22 -11.43
C THR A 53 -6.18 14.23 -11.86
N GLU A 54 -5.93 14.08 -13.15
CA GLU A 54 -4.85 13.22 -13.66
C GLU A 54 -3.47 13.81 -13.32
N LEU A 55 -3.30 15.14 -13.43
CA LEU A 55 -2.09 15.83 -12.96
C LEU A 55 -1.87 15.64 -11.46
N LEU A 56 -2.95 15.68 -10.67
CA LEU A 56 -2.90 15.41 -9.24
C LEU A 56 -2.43 13.97 -8.95
N PHE A 57 -2.86 12.98 -9.73
CA PHE A 57 -2.40 11.59 -9.54
C PHE A 57 -0.91 11.44 -9.81
N ARG A 58 -0.40 12.09 -10.86
CA ARG A 58 1.05 12.13 -11.13
C ARG A 58 1.81 12.79 -9.99
N GLN A 59 1.31 13.92 -9.47
CA GLN A 59 1.92 14.59 -8.33
C GLN A 59 1.98 13.69 -7.08
N ILE A 60 0.93 12.91 -6.80
CA ILE A 60 0.92 11.95 -5.69
C ILE A 60 2.03 10.90 -5.84
N GLU A 61 2.22 10.38 -7.05
CA GLU A 61 3.27 9.41 -7.33
C GLU A 61 4.67 10.03 -7.28
N ASP A 62 4.84 11.24 -7.82
CA ASP A 62 6.12 11.96 -7.82
C ASP A 62 6.58 12.33 -6.41
N ASP A 63 5.68 12.85 -5.58
CA ASP A 63 5.95 13.17 -4.17
C ASP A 63 6.36 11.92 -3.39
N PHE A 64 5.64 10.81 -3.60
CA PHE A 64 5.97 9.52 -3.01
C PHE A 64 7.35 9.04 -3.43
N ASN A 65 7.62 9.01 -4.73
CA ASN A 65 8.89 8.55 -5.29
C ASN A 65 10.07 9.45 -4.89
N LYS A 66 9.84 10.75 -4.71
CA LYS A 66 10.87 11.67 -4.20
C LYS A 66 11.27 11.30 -2.77
N VAL A 67 10.30 11.07 -1.88
CA VAL A 67 10.58 10.64 -0.50
C VAL A 67 11.25 9.26 -0.45
N VAL A 68 10.78 8.31 -1.27
CA VAL A 68 11.35 6.95 -1.31
C VAL A 68 12.81 6.97 -1.79
N ARG A 69 13.11 7.72 -2.86
CA ARG A 69 14.49 7.87 -3.37
C ARG A 69 15.41 8.55 -2.37
N TRP A 70 14.93 9.63 -1.74
CA TRP A 70 15.67 10.30 -0.66
C TRP A 70 15.99 9.32 0.46
N ALA A 71 14.98 8.61 0.98
CA ALA A 71 15.16 7.69 2.08
C ALA A 71 16.11 6.54 1.71
N ARG A 72 16.05 6.04 0.47
CA ARG A 72 16.97 5.02 -0.02
C ARG A 72 18.42 5.53 -0.05
N ARG A 73 18.67 6.74 -0.56
CA ARG A 73 20.02 7.28 -0.59
C ARG A 73 20.61 7.48 0.81
N GLU A 74 19.80 7.89 1.79
CA GLU A 74 20.23 7.95 3.19
C GLU A 74 20.63 6.56 3.73
N ILE A 75 19.88 5.52 3.36
CA ILE A 75 20.19 4.12 3.71
C ILE A 75 21.49 3.67 3.05
N ASP A 76 21.69 3.99 1.77
CA ASP A 76 22.90 3.64 1.02
C ASP A 76 24.13 4.35 1.60
N HIS A 77 23.99 5.61 2.06
CA HIS A 77 25.06 6.32 2.79
C HIS A 77 25.43 5.63 4.10
N ILE A 78 24.45 5.11 4.85
CA ILE A 78 24.69 4.35 6.09
C ILE A 78 25.43 3.05 5.76
N ALA A 79 24.98 2.31 4.74
CA ALA A 79 25.62 1.08 4.29
C ALA A 79 27.07 1.33 3.84
N HIS A 80 27.30 2.37 3.05
CA HIS A 80 28.65 2.76 2.62
C HIS A 80 29.56 3.06 3.81
N ARG A 81 29.07 3.86 4.77
CA ARG A 81 29.82 4.19 6.00
C ARG A 81 30.17 2.96 6.79
N LEU A 82 29.23 2.03 6.98
CA LEU A 82 29.47 0.76 7.67
C LEU A 82 30.59 -0.05 7.00
N ASN A 83 30.60 -0.11 5.67
CA ASN A 83 31.58 -0.88 4.90
C ASN A 83 33.00 -0.29 4.94
N VAL A 84 33.16 1.01 5.16
CA VAL A 84 34.47 1.67 5.22
C VAL A 84 35.04 1.80 6.64
N ILE A 85 34.32 1.33 7.67
CA ILE A 85 34.80 1.40 9.06
C ILE A 85 36.11 0.63 9.22
N ASP A 86 36.22 -0.59 8.68
CA ASP A 86 37.45 -1.40 8.78
C ASP A 86 38.64 -0.69 8.14
N GLN A 87 38.47 -0.13 6.95
CA GLN A 87 39.50 0.67 6.30
C GLN A 87 39.92 1.89 7.14
N ALA A 88 38.96 2.58 7.77
CA ALA A 88 39.27 3.70 8.66
C ALA A 88 40.02 3.24 9.91
N CYS A 89 39.74 2.04 10.42
CA CYS A 89 40.47 1.44 11.53
C CYS A 89 41.93 1.14 11.15
N ASP A 90 42.16 0.56 9.97
CA ASP A 90 43.51 0.25 9.47
C ASP A 90 44.37 1.52 9.29
N GLN A 91 43.72 2.63 8.99
CA GLN A 91 44.35 3.94 8.78
C GLN A 91 44.41 4.81 10.05
N GLY A 92 43.91 4.32 11.18
CA GLY A 92 43.89 5.05 12.45
C GLY A 92 44.82 4.44 13.49
N ASP A 93 45.35 5.26 14.40
CA ASP A 93 46.08 4.78 15.57
C ASP A 93 45.09 4.47 16.69
N LEU A 94 45.30 3.36 17.42
CA LEU A 94 44.48 3.04 18.58
C LEU A 94 44.82 3.98 19.75
N ILE A 95 43.84 4.73 20.26
CA ILE A 95 44.04 5.60 21.43
C ILE A 95 43.92 4.76 22.70
N THR A 96 45.02 4.59 23.43
CA THR A 96 45.03 3.92 24.74
C THR A 96 45.46 4.86 25.85
N LEU A 97 45.21 4.46 27.10
CA LEU A 97 45.58 5.26 28.27
C LEU A 97 47.10 5.54 28.28
N GLY A 98 47.49 6.80 28.07
CA GLY A 98 48.89 7.25 28.09
C GLY A 98 49.60 7.26 26.74
N SER A 99 48.99 6.73 25.67
CA SER A 99 49.51 6.87 24.31
C SER A 99 48.77 7.98 23.56
N ARG A 100 49.51 8.73 22.76
CA ARG A 100 48.95 9.71 21.81
C ARG A 100 49.16 9.13 20.40
N ILE A 101 48.34 9.56 19.46
CA ILE A 101 48.63 9.37 18.03
C ILE A 101 50.06 9.89 17.78
N SER A 102 50.78 9.29 16.82
CA SER A 102 52.15 9.69 16.50
C SER A 102 52.30 11.22 16.43
N ALA A 103 53.37 11.77 17.02
CA ALA A 103 53.56 13.23 17.09
C ALA A 103 53.54 13.91 15.71
N ARG A 104 53.91 13.19 14.65
CA ARG A 104 53.86 13.65 13.26
C ARG A 104 52.42 13.76 12.72
N ALA A 105 51.52 12.88 13.15
CA ALA A 105 50.13 12.86 12.71
C ALA A 105 49.17 13.54 13.70
N TYR A 106 49.67 13.94 14.88
CA TYR A 106 48.95 14.75 15.85
C TYR A 106 48.44 16.06 15.21
N GLY A 107 47.14 16.35 15.41
CA GLY A 107 46.49 17.52 14.80
C GLY A 107 46.05 17.33 13.35
N GLN A 108 46.30 16.20 12.70
CA GLN A 108 45.79 15.90 11.35
C GLN A 108 44.32 15.43 11.44
N PRO A 109 43.34 16.16 10.83
CA PRO A 109 41.93 15.86 11.03
C PRO A 109 41.49 14.45 10.58
N VAL A 110 41.97 13.98 9.42
CA VAL A 110 41.61 12.67 8.87
C VAL A 110 42.18 11.54 9.74
N MET A 111 43.46 11.62 10.12
CA MET A 111 44.09 10.66 11.04
C MET A 111 43.36 10.65 12.39
N GLY A 112 43.04 11.84 12.92
CA GLY A 112 42.29 12.01 14.15
C GLY A 112 40.95 11.27 14.10
N MET A 113 40.15 11.51 13.05
CA MET A 113 38.87 10.83 12.86
C MET A 113 39.01 9.31 12.74
N ASN A 114 39.95 8.81 11.94
CA ASN A 114 40.21 7.38 11.78
C ASN A 114 40.60 6.72 13.11
N SER A 115 41.42 7.40 13.91
CA SER A 115 41.86 6.94 15.23
C SER A 115 40.70 6.93 16.24
N LEU A 116 39.79 7.90 16.18
CA LEU A 116 38.55 7.91 16.98
C LEU A 116 37.63 6.74 16.60
N ILE A 117 37.42 6.49 15.30
CA ILE A 117 36.63 5.37 14.79
C ILE A 117 37.21 4.05 15.31
N ARG A 118 38.52 3.85 15.13
CA ARG A 118 39.24 2.66 15.61
C ARG A 118 39.05 2.45 17.10
N THR A 119 39.26 3.51 17.89
CA THR A 119 39.15 3.46 19.35
C THR A 119 37.75 3.07 19.80
N VAL A 120 36.70 3.64 19.20
CA VAL A 120 35.32 3.26 19.53
C VAL A 120 35.05 1.80 19.13
N LYS A 121 35.51 1.37 17.95
CA LYS A 121 35.29 0.00 17.45
C LYS A 121 35.98 -1.04 18.31
N GLU A 122 37.28 -0.90 18.53
CA GLU A 122 38.13 -1.91 19.17
C GLU A 122 38.05 -1.86 20.70
N THR A 123 38.15 -0.69 21.32
CA THR A 123 38.17 -0.56 22.79
C THR A 123 36.78 -0.66 23.40
N HIS A 124 35.75 -0.21 22.67
CA HIS A 124 34.38 -0.11 23.17
C HIS A 124 33.38 -0.96 22.40
N ASN A 125 33.85 -1.96 21.65
CA ASN A 125 33.00 -2.88 20.90
C ASN A 125 32.00 -2.17 19.96
N GLY A 126 32.38 -1.00 19.44
CA GLY A 126 31.58 -0.19 18.52
C GLY A 126 30.62 0.80 19.18
N PHE A 127 30.51 0.88 20.52
CA PHE A 127 29.67 1.90 21.17
C PHE A 127 30.12 2.23 22.60
N ALA A 128 30.14 3.53 22.92
CA ALA A 128 30.36 4.04 24.27
C ALA A 128 29.56 5.32 24.52
N ILE A 129 29.39 5.68 25.79
CA ILE A 129 28.97 7.04 26.17
C ILE A 129 30.20 7.94 26.15
N ILE A 130 30.17 9.00 25.35
CA ILE A 130 31.22 10.02 25.32
C ILE A 130 30.76 11.19 26.18
N ASP A 131 31.16 11.17 27.45
CA ASP A 131 30.97 12.28 28.38
C ASP A 131 32.05 13.37 28.22
N HIS A 132 32.01 14.41 29.06
CA HIS A 132 32.97 15.50 29.01
C HIS A 132 34.43 15.06 29.26
N ALA A 133 34.64 14.09 30.16
CA ALA A 133 35.98 13.62 30.52
C ALA A 133 36.58 12.79 29.38
N MET A 134 35.82 11.83 28.86
CA MET A 134 36.22 11.04 27.69
C MET A 134 36.46 11.93 26.48
N ARG A 135 35.58 12.91 26.22
CA ARG A 135 35.78 13.88 25.14
C ARG A 135 37.09 14.67 25.29
N GLY A 136 37.38 15.15 26.48
CA GLY A 136 38.64 15.85 26.77
C GLY A 136 39.86 14.98 26.50
N HIS A 137 39.81 13.71 26.91
CA HIS A 137 40.88 12.75 26.63
C HIS A 137 41.06 12.51 25.13
N LEU A 138 39.96 12.26 24.39
CA LEU A 138 40.00 12.03 22.94
C LEU A 138 40.52 13.23 22.16
N VAL A 139 40.11 14.46 22.52
CA VAL A 139 40.63 15.70 21.91
C VAL A 139 42.12 15.87 22.21
N SER A 140 42.54 15.59 23.45
CA SER A 140 43.97 15.65 23.81
C SER A 140 44.80 14.58 23.11
N ALA A 141 44.24 13.41 22.80
CA ALA A 141 44.95 12.33 22.12
C ALA A 141 45.08 12.58 20.61
N THR A 142 44.07 13.20 20.00
CA THR A 142 44.03 13.51 18.56
C THR A 142 44.69 14.85 18.21
N GLY A 143 44.71 15.79 19.16
CA GLY A 143 45.24 17.14 18.94
C GLY A 143 44.29 18.07 18.19
N SER A 144 43.06 17.64 17.93
CA SER A 144 42.06 18.44 17.24
C SER A 144 40.67 18.21 17.84
N SER A 145 39.84 19.25 17.80
CA SER A 145 38.41 19.10 18.13
C SER A 145 37.72 18.30 17.03
N PHE A 146 36.72 17.50 17.40
CA PHE A 146 35.91 16.74 16.46
C PHE A 146 34.42 16.95 16.73
N SER A 147 33.59 16.74 15.70
CA SER A 147 32.14 16.72 15.85
C SER A 147 31.67 15.32 16.29
N THR A 148 30.88 15.25 17.37
CA THR A 148 30.30 13.96 17.82
C THR A 148 29.28 13.42 16.82
N SER A 149 28.53 14.30 16.13
CA SER A 149 27.60 13.86 15.10
C SER A 149 28.32 13.31 13.87
N GLU A 150 29.47 13.88 13.52
CA GLU A 150 30.31 13.39 12.42
C GLU A 150 30.95 12.04 12.75
N LEU A 151 31.51 11.90 13.95
CA LEU A 151 32.05 10.61 14.42
C LEU A 151 30.96 9.54 14.45
N ALA A 152 29.76 9.86 14.95
CA ALA A 152 28.63 8.94 14.96
C ALA A 152 28.20 8.54 13.53
N ALA A 153 28.19 9.51 12.62
CA ALA A 153 27.96 9.29 11.20
C ALA A 153 28.98 8.31 10.61
N ASN A 154 30.28 8.53 10.81
CA ASN A 154 31.35 7.68 10.27
C ASN A 154 31.34 6.26 10.87
N LEU A 155 30.83 6.10 12.09
CA LEU A 155 30.60 4.79 12.73
C LEU A 155 29.26 4.14 12.35
N ALA A 156 28.51 4.73 11.41
CA ALA A 156 27.17 4.29 11.02
C ALA A 156 26.22 4.12 12.23
N MET A 157 26.36 4.96 13.26
CA MET A 157 25.62 4.83 14.52
C MET A 157 24.12 4.94 14.30
N PRO A 158 23.31 4.17 15.06
CA PRO A 158 21.86 4.17 14.95
C PRO A 158 21.25 5.40 15.65
N THR A 159 21.57 6.60 15.17
CA THR A 159 20.96 7.84 15.67
C THR A 159 19.50 7.95 15.24
N LYS A 160 18.72 8.80 15.91
CA LYS A 160 17.32 9.07 15.51
C LYS A 160 17.19 9.53 14.06
N TYR A 161 18.20 10.23 13.53
CA TYR A 161 18.20 10.74 12.16
C TYR A 161 18.63 9.68 11.15
N ALA A 162 19.50 8.72 11.53
CA ALA A 162 19.82 7.57 10.69
C ALA A 162 18.67 6.55 10.61
N ILE A 163 17.94 6.36 11.72
CA ILE A 163 16.84 5.39 11.78
C ILE A 163 15.56 5.87 11.09
N ALA A 164 15.27 7.18 11.10
CA ALA A 164 14.03 7.71 10.55
C ALA A 164 13.84 7.42 9.04
N PRO A 165 14.85 7.61 8.16
CA PRO A 165 14.76 7.20 6.75
C PRO A 165 14.50 5.71 6.55
N ILE A 166 15.17 4.83 7.32
CA ILE A 166 14.96 3.38 7.28
C ILE A 166 13.48 3.04 7.55
N ALA A 167 12.90 3.63 8.60
CA ALA A 167 11.51 3.37 8.96
C ALA A 167 10.51 3.90 7.91
N LEU A 168 10.78 5.09 7.33
CA LEU A 168 9.97 5.65 6.25
C LEU A 168 10.00 4.75 5.00
N TRP A 169 11.19 4.32 4.60
CA TRP A 169 11.38 3.49 3.42
C TRP A 169 10.72 2.11 3.60
N LEU A 170 10.90 1.45 4.75
CA LEU A 170 10.25 0.16 5.03
C LEU A 170 8.72 0.25 4.98
N VAL A 171 8.14 1.33 5.51
CA VAL A 171 6.68 1.55 5.47
C VAL A 171 6.20 1.88 4.06
N ALA A 172 7.03 2.54 3.25
CA ALA A 172 6.71 2.80 1.84
C ALA A 172 6.65 1.50 1.02
N GLN A 173 7.60 0.58 1.24
CA GLN A 173 7.64 -0.73 0.57
C GLN A 173 6.56 -1.68 1.08
N HIS A 174 6.30 -1.66 2.39
CA HIS A 174 5.35 -2.55 3.05
C HIS A 174 4.35 -1.73 3.88
N PRO A 175 3.33 -1.11 3.24
CA PRO A 175 2.35 -0.24 3.91
C PRO A 175 1.44 -0.98 4.91
N VAL A 176 1.56 -2.30 4.98
CA VAL A 176 0.98 -3.12 6.04
C VAL A 176 1.60 -2.81 7.41
N LEU A 177 2.87 -2.37 7.43
CA LEU A 177 3.59 -1.93 8.61
C LEU A 177 3.07 -0.56 9.09
N THR A 178 2.91 -0.41 10.39
CA THR A 178 2.50 0.83 11.05
C THR A 178 3.60 1.34 11.96
N GLU A 179 3.61 2.64 12.29
CA GLU A 179 4.52 3.18 13.31
C GLU A 179 4.43 2.35 14.60
N ALA A 180 3.21 2.09 15.10
CA ALA A 180 3.01 1.34 16.32
C ALA A 180 3.52 -0.12 16.28
N SER A 181 3.43 -0.79 15.12
CA SER A 181 3.97 -2.15 14.95
C SER A 181 5.50 -2.14 14.91
N LEU A 182 6.11 -1.14 14.27
CA LEU A 182 7.56 -0.97 14.24
C LEU A 182 8.13 -0.64 15.62
N LEU A 183 7.52 0.30 16.36
CA LEU A 183 7.99 0.69 17.71
C LEU A 183 7.98 -0.49 18.69
N LYS A 184 7.03 -1.41 18.54
CA LYS A 184 6.87 -2.58 19.41
C LYS A 184 7.53 -3.85 18.87
N CYS A 185 8.13 -3.80 17.68
CA CYS A 185 8.77 -4.96 17.08
C CYS A 185 9.94 -5.43 17.96
N GLU A 186 9.90 -6.69 18.37
CA GLU A 186 10.95 -7.36 19.14
C GLU A 186 11.72 -8.25 18.18
N LEU A 187 13.00 -7.94 17.95
CA LEU A 187 13.90 -8.76 17.15
C LEU A 187 14.24 -10.07 17.87
N PHE A 188 14.41 -10.01 19.19
CA PHE A 188 14.73 -11.14 20.04
C PHE A 188 13.65 -11.37 21.10
N ASP A 189 13.43 -12.62 21.45
CA ASP A 189 12.66 -12.98 22.64
C ASP A 189 13.49 -12.79 23.92
N ARG A 190 12.87 -13.06 25.08
CA ARG A 190 13.52 -12.93 26.41
C ARG A 190 14.71 -13.87 26.60
N ASN A 191 14.75 -14.97 25.86
CA ASN A 191 15.83 -15.97 25.93
C ASN A 191 16.93 -15.68 24.89
N GLY A 192 16.76 -14.63 24.09
CA GLY A 192 17.69 -14.22 23.04
C GLY A 192 17.61 -15.00 21.74
N LYS A 193 16.54 -15.77 21.54
CA LYS A 193 16.23 -16.34 20.24
C LYS A 193 15.75 -15.23 19.31
N ARG A 194 16.25 -15.21 18.07
CA ARG A 194 15.80 -14.26 17.04
C ARG A 194 14.41 -14.69 16.54
N THR A 195 13.39 -13.90 16.87
CA THR A 195 11.98 -14.21 16.55
C THR A 195 11.32 -13.11 15.73
N GLY A 196 11.84 -11.88 15.74
CA GLY A 196 11.24 -10.76 15.02
C GLY A 196 11.61 -10.68 13.54
N PHE A 197 12.68 -11.36 13.13
CA PHE A 197 13.12 -11.45 11.74
C PHE A 197 13.67 -12.84 11.50
N VAL A 198 12.96 -13.62 10.67
CA VAL A 198 13.24 -15.04 10.43
C VAL A 198 13.23 -15.32 8.93
N LYS A 199 13.98 -16.35 8.50
CA LYS A 199 13.92 -16.86 7.13
C LYS A 199 13.00 -18.07 7.11
N THR A 200 12.03 -18.06 6.19
CA THR A 200 11.09 -19.16 5.94
C THR A 200 11.20 -19.58 4.47
N ASP A 201 10.50 -20.64 4.08
CA ASP A 201 10.44 -21.08 2.68
C ASP A 201 9.83 -20.01 1.76
N SER A 202 9.03 -19.10 2.32
CA SER A 202 8.41 -17.97 1.60
C SER A 202 9.30 -16.72 1.54
N GLY A 203 10.52 -16.76 2.07
CA GLY A 203 11.46 -15.65 2.11
C GLY A 203 11.72 -15.10 3.51
N SER A 204 12.25 -13.87 3.58
CA SER A 204 12.53 -13.21 4.86
C SER A 204 11.25 -12.59 5.43
N VAL A 205 10.92 -12.91 6.69
CA VAL A 205 9.68 -12.50 7.35
C VAL A 205 9.98 -11.62 8.54
N LEU A 206 9.31 -10.47 8.61
CA LEU A 206 9.26 -9.62 9.79
C LEU A 206 8.01 -9.92 10.62
N VAL A 207 8.21 -10.31 11.88
CA VAL A 207 7.13 -10.65 12.81
C VAL A 207 6.82 -9.45 13.69
N VAL A 208 5.62 -8.89 13.56
CA VAL A 208 5.17 -7.73 14.34
C VAL A 208 3.88 -8.02 15.11
N LYS A 209 3.64 -7.29 16.21
CA LYS A 209 2.41 -7.45 17.02
C LYS A 209 1.36 -6.42 16.61
N LYS A 210 0.13 -6.85 16.33
CA LYS A 210 -1.00 -5.93 16.10
C LYS A 210 -1.67 -5.55 17.43
N ASN A 211 -1.57 -4.27 17.81
CA ASN A 211 -2.09 -3.73 19.08
C ASN A 211 -3.57 -4.05 19.37
N ARG A 212 -4.42 -4.13 18.34
CA ARG A 212 -5.88 -4.29 18.50
C ARG A 212 -6.35 -5.74 18.53
N LYS A 213 -5.49 -6.71 18.23
CA LYS A 213 -5.87 -8.14 18.14
C LYS A 213 -4.99 -9.06 18.98
N GLY A 214 -3.87 -8.59 19.54
CA GLY A 214 -2.90 -9.42 20.28
C GLY A 214 -2.16 -10.46 19.42
N LYS A 215 -2.67 -10.76 18.22
CA LYS A 215 -2.07 -11.69 17.25
C LYS A 215 -0.80 -11.12 16.64
N GLN A 216 0.18 -12.01 16.46
CA GLN A 216 1.35 -11.77 15.62
C GLN A 216 0.88 -11.63 14.16
N GLN A 217 1.59 -10.78 13.44
CA GLN A 217 1.43 -10.59 12.01
C GLN A 217 2.80 -10.81 11.37
N GLU A 218 2.84 -11.74 10.44
CA GLU A 218 3.99 -12.02 9.61
C GLU A 218 3.91 -11.15 8.35
N VAL A 219 5.00 -10.46 8.05
CA VAL A 219 5.15 -9.63 6.85
C VAL A 219 6.30 -10.20 6.05
N VAL A 220 5.98 -10.86 4.94
CA VAL A 220 6.98 -11.32 3.96
C VAL A 220 7.59 -10.08 3.31
N LEU A 221 8.91 -9.97 3.39
CA LEU A 221 9.68 -8.86 2.85
C LEU A 221 10.19 -9.20 1.46
N SER A 222 10.35 -8.18 0.61
CA SER A 222 11.21 -8.31 -0.56
C SER A 222 12.67 -8.49 -0.15
N ASP A 223 13.51 -9.01 -1.05
CA ASP A 223 14.95 -9.16 -0.78
C ASP A 223 15.60 -7.83 -0.42
N ASP A 224 15.20 -6.77 -1.11
CA ASP A 224 15.69 -5.42 -0.87
C ASP A 224 15.29 -4.94 0.54
N ALA A 225 14.03 -5.14 0.95
CA ALA A 225 13.60 -4.80 2.31
C ALA A 225 14.24 -5.67 3.39
N ALA A 226 14.49 -6.95 3.09
CA ALA A 226 15.23 -7.84 3.97
C ALA A 226 16.67 -7.33 4.20
N SER A 227 17.36 -6.90 3.13
CA SER A 227 18.71 -6.34 3.23
C SER A 227 18.77 -5.07 4.08
N VAL A 228 17.75 -4.20 3.98
CA VAL A 228 17.63 -2.99 4.81
C VAL A 228 17.40 -3.35 6.28
N VAL A 229 16.59 -4.38 6.57
CA VAL A 229 16.43 -4.88 7.94
C VAL A 229 17.73 -5.50 8.47
N GLU A 230 18.47 -6.22 7.64
CA GLU A 230 19.79 -6.74 8.02
C GLU A 230 20.78 -5.61 8.33
N LEU A 231 20.83 -4.55 7.51
CA LEU A 231 21.63 -3.36 7.78
C LEU A 231 21.25 -2.72 9.13
N LEU A 232 19.94 -2.54 9.39
CA LEU A 232 19.45 -2.02 10.67
C LEU A 232 19.93 -2.88 11.86
N ILE A 233 19.95 -4.20 11.69
CA ILE A 233 20.42 -5.13 12.72
C ILE A 233 21.92 -4.99 12.93
N GLN A 234 22.70 -4.83 11.86
CA GLN A 234 24.16 -4.61 11.94
C GLN A 234 24.49 -3.30 12.67
N ILE A 235 23.89 -2.17 12.27
CA ILE A 235 24.19 -0.87 12.89
C ILE A 235 23.70 -0.79 14.35
N THR A 236 22.69 -1.56 14.73
CA THR A 236 22.21 -1.61 16.13
C THR A 236 22.97 -2.61 16.99
N ALA A 237 23.81 -3.48 16.42
CA ALA A 237 24.49 -4.54 17.17
C ALA A 237 25.42 -4.03 18.29
N PRO A 238 26.25 -2.98 18.10
CA PRO A 238 27.07 -2.43 19.19
C PRO A 238 26.24 -1.92 20.36
N VAL A 239 25.16 -1.19 20.06
CA VAL A 239 24.25 -0.64 21.07
C VAL A 239 23.49 -1.73 21.82
N ARG A 240 23.09 -2.81 21.12
CA ARG A 240 22.48 -3.99 21.78
C ARG A 240 23.44 -4.65 22.75
N ARG A 241 24.72 -4.76 22.40
CA ARG A 241 25.74 -5.37 23.27
C ARG A 241 25.90 -4.55 24.54
N TYR A 242 26.00 -3.22 24.42
CA TYR A 242 26.02 -2.30 25.55
C TYR A 242 24.80 -2.47 26.48
N LEU A 243 23.59 -2.50 25.92
CA LEU A 243 22.36 -2.67 26.70
C LEU A 243 22.30 -4.05 27.40
N LYS A 244 22.78 -5.12 26.75
CA LYS A 244 22.90 -6.45 27.39
C LYS A 244 23.84 -6.44 28.59
N GLU A 245 25.00 -5.81 28.45
CA GLU A 245 25.98 -5.67 29.55
C GLU A 245 25.38 -4.90 30.73
N LYS A 246 24.53 -3.91 30.45
CA LYS A 246 23.76 -3.15 31.45
C LYS A 246 22.51 -3.87 32.00
N ARG A 247 22.21 -5.07 31.51
CA ARG A 247 20.98 -5.82 31.82
C ARG A 247 19.69 -5.06 31.50
N ASP A 248 19.72 -4.21 30.47
CA ASP A 248 18.54 -3.48 29.98
C ASP A 248 17.84 -4.24 28.85
N ASP A 249 16.61 -4.66 29.11
CA ASP A 249 15.75 -5.43 28.21
C ASP A 249 15.43 -4.77 26.85
N ALA A 250 15.73 -3.47 26.70
CA ALA A 250 15.64 -2.72 25.46
C ALA A 250 16.44 -3.33 24.30
N TRP A 251 17.51 -4.08 24.57
CA TRP A 251 18.35 -4.72 23.55
C TRP A 251 17.57 -5.65 22.60
N ARG A 252 16.38 -6.10 23.01
CA ARG A 252 15.50 -6.99 22.24
C ARG A 252 14.74 -6.29 21.11
N ARG A 253 14.59 -4.96 21.13
CA ARG A 253 13.77 -4.21 20.15
C ARG A 253 14.40 -4.12 18.78
N LEU A 254 13.64 -4.24 17.70
CA LEU A 254 14.18 -4.05 16.34
C LEU A 254 14.83 -2.67 16.18
N PHE A 255 14.15 -1.62 16.63
CA PHE A 255 14.66 -0.26 16.61
C PHE A 255 15.21 0.15 17.97
N ILE A 256 16.49 0.52 18.00
CA ILE A 256 17.18 1.04 19.18
C ILE A 256 17.95 2.28 18.73
N VAL A 257 17.78 3.39 19.46
CA VAL A 257 18.40 4.66 19.11
C VAL A 257 19.57 4.93 20.05
N ALA A 258 20.74 5.24 19.50
CA ALA A 258 21.84 5.82 20.28
C ALA A 258 21.48 7.26 20.70
N GLY A 259 21.61 7.55 22.00
CA GLY A 259 21.17 8.82 22.57
C GLY A 259 21.94 10.04 22.04
N GLY A 260 21.31 11.21 22.14
CA GLY A 260 21.93 12.48 21.75
C GLY A 260 22.33 12.52 20.28
N GLN A 261 23.63 12.73 20.04
CA GLN A 261 24.25 12.70 18.71
C GLN A 261 24.89 11.34 18.37
N GLY A 262 24.58 10.28 19.13
CA GLY A 262 25.08 8.91 18.89
C GLY A 262 25.95 8.33 20.01
N PHE A 263 26.21 9.08 21.09
CA PHE A 263 27.11 8.68 22.18
C PHE A 263 26.55 9.01 23.57
N GLN A 264 25.23 8.98 23.73
CA GLN A 264 24.55 9.07 25.03
C GLN A 264 23.72 7.81 25.26
N GLU A 265 23.13 7.69 26.45
CA GLU A 265 22.31 6.54 26.85
C GLU A 265 21.33 6.11 25.74
N PRO A 266 21.41 4.86 25.28
CA PRO A 266 20.50 4.37 24.27
C PRO A 266 19.07 4.33 24.78
N TYR A 267 18.12 4.47 23.86
CA TYR A 267 16.71 4.37 24.20
C TYR A 267 15.90 3.70 23.10
N THR A 268 14.74 3.20 23.49
CA THR A 268 13.72 2.71 22.57
C THR A 268 12.67 3.79 22.37
N PHE A 269 12.03 3.79 21.22
CA PHE A 269 10.95 4.72 20.91
C PHE A 269 9.81 4.66 21.93
N THR A 270 9.41 5.83 22.42
CA THR A 270 8.23 6.04 23.26
C THR A 270 7.29 7.04 22.58
N ASN A 271 6.14 7.34 23.22
CA ASN A 271 5.29 8.45 22.79
C ASN A 271 6.01 9.82 22.86
N GLN A 272 7.07 9.94 23.66
CA GLN A 272 7.87 11.16 23.77
C GLN A 272 8.97 11.26 22.72
N THR A 273 9.44 10.13 22.20
CA THR A 273 10.55 10.05 21.24
C THR A 273 10.17 9.47 19.88
N SER A 274 8.87 9.41 19.54
CA SER A 274 8.36 8.73 18.34
C SER A 274 8.87 9.31 17.01
N PHE A 275 8.72 8.55 15.92
CA PHE A 275 9.13 8.99 14.58
C PHE A 275 8.47 10.29 14.18
N ALA A 276 7.16 10.43 14.45
CA ALA A 276 6.43 11.65 14.15
C ALA A 276 7.01 12.89 14.86
N LYS A 277 7.62 12.75 16.04
CA LYS A 277 8.29 13.86 16.73
C LYS A 277 9.66 14.15 16.15
N ILE A 278 10.42 13.13 15.78
CA ILE A 278 11.75 13.29 15.17
C ILE A 278 11.68 14.01 13.84
N LEU A 279 10.77 13.58 12.96
CA LEU A 279 10.58 14.17 11.63
C LEU A 279 10.17 15.65 11.69
N ARG A 280 9.55 16.08 12.81
CA ARG A 280 9.16 17.48 13.06
C ARG A 280 10.24 18.33 13.73
N GLN A 281 11.39 17.77 14.08
CA GLN A 281 12.46 18.55 14.70
C GLN A 281 13.06 19.52 13.69
N LYS A 282 13.28 20.77 14.12
CA LYS A 282 13.88 21.82 13.28
C LYS A 282 15.19 21.37 12.64
N ALA A 283 16.04 20.69 13.40
CA ALA A 283 17.31 20.15 12.88
C ALA A 283 17.12 19.14 11.74
N PHE A 284 16.10 18.26 11.84
CA PHE A 284 15.79 17.30 10.77
C PHE A 284 15.25 18.02 9.53
N ILE A 285 14.31 18.95 9.73
CA ILE A 285 13.74 19.76 8.64
C ILE A 285 14.83 20.53 7.91
N GLN A 286 15.71 21.24 8.64
CA GLN A 286 16.79 22.02 8.05
C GLN A 286 17.82 21.16 7.33
N ALA A 287 18.12 19.97 7.85
CA ALA A 287 19.08 19.05 7.21
C ALA A 287 18.58 18.50 5.87
N HIS A 288 17.26 18.44 5.66
CA HIS A 288 16.68 17.76 4.49
C HIS A 288 15.78 18.65 3.62
N SER A 289 15.59 19.93 3.97
CA SER A 289 14.74 20.87 3.22
C SER A 289 15.29 21.17 1.82
N ALA A 290 16.61 21.20 1.65
CA ALA A 290 17.23 21.45 0.34
C ALA A 290 16.80 20.42 -0.72
N GLU A 291 16.55 19.19 -0.29
CA GLU A 291 16.17 18.12 -1.19
C GLU A 291 14.66 17.88 -1.22
N LEU A 292 14.04 17.74 -0.06
CA LEU A 292 12.61 17.43 0.05
C LEU A 292 11.71 18.65 -0.16
N GLY A 293 12.25 19.87 -0.08
CA GLY A 293 11.46 21.10 -0.08
C GLY A 293 10.51 21.14 1.12
N ASP A 294 9.34 21.73 0.92
CA ASP A 294 8.34 21.89 1.98
C ASP A 294 7.74 20.57 2.48
N MET A 295 7.86 19.49 1.70
CA MET A 295 7.36 18.16 2.07
C MET A 295 7.99 17.60 3.34
N VAL A 296 9.22 18.01 3.67
CA VAL A 296 9.89 17.54 4.90
C VAL A 296 9.08 17.91 6.15
N SER A 297 8.36 19.04 6.13
CA SER A 297 7.59 19.54 7.28
C SER A 297 6.35 18.69 7.58
N VAL A 298 5.82 18.01 6.57
CA VAL A 298 4.62 17.18 6.67
C VAL A 298 4.92 15.69 6.76
N LEU A 299 6.17 15.30 6.55
CA LEU A 299 6.60 13.91 6.48
C LEU A 299 6.26 13.14 7.77
N SER A 300 5.65 11.96 7.60
CA SER A 300 5.39 11.03 8.69
C SER A 300 5.18 9.62 8.15
N LEU A 301 5.43 8.61 8.99
CA LEU A 301 5.12 7.21 8.66
C LEU A 301 3.64 7.03 8.30
N ALA A 302 2.74 7.77 8.95
CA ALA A 302 1.31 7.69 8.67
C ALA A 302 0.96 8.21 7.26
N ARG A 303 1.60 9.30 6.81
CA ARG A 303 1.34 9.89 5.49
C ARG A 303 1.97 9.07 4.37
N ILE A 304 3.24 8.66 4.49
CA ILE A 304 3.88 7.80 3.48
C ILE A 304 3.10 6.50 3.30
N ARG A 305 2.65 5.89 4.40
CA ARG A 305 1.80 4.69 4.38
C ARG A 305 0.47 4.93 3.68
N ALA A 306 -0.17 6.07 3.96
CA ALA A 306 -1.45 6.39 3.34
C ALA A 306 -1.29 6.63 1.84
N THR A 307 -0.25 7.36 1.44
CA THR A 307 0.10 7.57 0.03
C THR A 307 0.38 6.25 -0.69
N ALA A 308 1.18 5.36 -0.10
CA ALA A 308 1.44 4.02 -0.66
C ALA A 308 0.14 3.24 -0.92
N GLY A 309 -0.77 3.21 0.07
CA GLY A 309 -2.07 2.54 -0.10
C GLY A 309 -2.93 3.18 -1.20
N VAL A 310 -2.97 4.53 -1.28
CA VAL A 310 -3.71 5.22 -2.35
C VAL A 310 -3.10 4.94 -3.71
N LEU A 311 -1.78 4.85 -3.84
CA LEU A 311 -1.13 4.46 -5.11
C LEU A 311 -1.50 3.03 -5.53
N VAL A 312 -1.64 2.09 -4.59
CA VAL A 312 -2.18 0.75 -4.91
C VAL A 312 -3.60 0.85 -5.46
N TYR A 313 -4.45 1.70 -4.86
CA TYR A 313 -5.78 1.96 -5.42
C TYR A 313 -5.71 2.58 -6.81
N LEU A 314 -4.92 3.63 -7.02
CA LEU A 314 -4.83 4.30 -8.33
C LEU A 314 -4.33 3.36 -9.43
N LYS A 315 -3.43 2.42 -9.11
CA LYS A 315 -2.90 1.43 -10.06
C LYS A 315 -3.85 0.28 -10.36
N SER A 316 -4.73 -0.07 -9.41
CA SER A 316 -5.55 -1.28 -9.50
C SER A 316 -7.06 -1.04 -9.57
N LEU A 317 -7.49 0.18 -9.27
CA LEU A 317 -8.87 0.62 -9.06
C LEU A 317 -9.67 -0.27 -8.08
N SER A 318 -8.98 -0.95 -7.16
CA SER A 318 -9.59 -1.89 -6.22
C SER A 318 -9.35 -1.47 -4.76
N ILE A 319 -10.45 -1.40 -4.01
CA ILE A 319 -10.44 -1.12 -2.57
C ILE A 319 -9.96 -2.32 -1.78
N GLU A 320 -10.18 -3.53 -2.29
CA GLU A 320 -9.68 -4.81 -1.77
C GLU A 320 -8.16 -4.74 -1.70
N LYS A 321 -7.51 -4.51 -2.85
CA LYS A 321 -6.05 -4.46 -2.97
C LYS A 321 -5.46 -3.33 -2.10
N MET A 322 -6.13 -2.17 -2.06
CA MET A 322 -5.76 -1.08 -1.17
C MET A 322 -5.85 -1.49 0.31
N ALA A 323 -6.94 -2.14 0.72
CA ALA A 323 -7.16 -2.56 2.10
C ALA A 323 -6.17 -3.65 2.54
N GLU A 324 -5.91 -4.62 1.67
CA GLU A 324 -4.93 -5.69 1.84
C GLU A 324 -3.52 -5.13 2.01
N SER A 325 -3.08 -4.25 1.09
CA SER A 325 -1.76 -3.60 1.18
C SER A 325 -1.58 -2.82 2.49
N LEU A 326 -2.65 -2.20 3.01
CA LEU A 326 -2.64 -1.50 4.29
C LEU A 326 -2.83 -2.46 5.49
N GLY A 327 -3.22 -3.71 5.29
CA GLY A 327 -3.62 -4.63 6.36
C GLY A 327 -4.81 -4.13 7.18
N ASN A 328 -5.76 -3.43 6.54
CA ASN A 328 -6.97 -2.87 7.10
C ASN A 328 -8.22 -3.51 6.46
N SER A 329 -9.41 -3.25 7.01
CA SER A 329 -10.65 -3.60 6.31
C SER A 329 -10.94 -2.63 5.16
N LYS A 330 -11.67 -3.09 4.14
CA LYS A 330 -12.18 -2.27 3.02
C LYS A 330 -12.80 -0.95 3.49
N ARG A 331 -13.67 -1.04 4.50
CA ARG A 331 -14.33 0.11 5.13
C ARG A 331 -13.34 1.12 5.71
N VAL A 332 -12.28 0.65 6.38
CA VAL A 332 -11.26 1.53 6.96
C VAL A 332 -10.39 2.17 5.87
N ALA A 333 -9.99 1.40 4.85
CA ALA A 333 -9.23 1.91 3.71
C ALA A 333 -10.00 3.04 2.99
N MET A 334 -11.24 2.77 2.60
CA MET A 334 -12.14 3.74 1.98
C MET A 334 -12.36 4.99 2.85
N ASN A 335 -12.73 4.81 4.13
CA ASN A 335 -13.14 5.93 4.97
C ASN A 335 -11.98 6.78 5.48
N HIS A 336 -10.77 6.23 5.64
CA HIS A 336 -9.67 6.94 6.30
C HIS A 336 -8.44 7.17 5.43
N TYR A 337 -8.33 6.52 4.27
CA TYR A 337 -7.15 6.62 3.40
C TYR A 337 -7.49 7.20 2.04
N LEU A 338 -8.54 6.70 1.36
CA LEU A 338 -8.90 7.19 0.03
C LEU A 338 -9.55 8.59 0.14
N PRO A 339 -8.95 9.64 -0.45
CA PRO A 339 -9.54 10.98 -0.41
C PRO A 339 -10.90 11.02 -1.15
N PRO A 340 -11.88 11.80 -0.67
CA PRO A 340 -13.19 11.93 -1.32
C PRO A 340 -13.11 12.43 -2.77
N THR A 341 -12.20 13.35 -3.10
CA THR A 341 -12.04 13.85 -4.48
C THR A 341 -11.67 12.73 -5.45
N ILE A 342 -10.71 11.88 -5.06
CA ILE A 342 -10.28 10.72 -5.87
C ILE A 342 -11.44 9.72 -6.00
N MET A 343 -12.16 9.48 -4.92
CA MET A 343 -13.35 8.64 -4.92
C MET A 343 -14.38 9.11 -5.94
N GLN A 344 -14.77 10.38 -5.83
CA GLN A 344 -15.80 10.99 -6.64
C GLN A 344 -15.43 10.96 -8.12
N PHE A 345 -14.18 11.28 -8.46
CA PHE A 345 -13.66 11.20 -9.83
C PHE A 345 -13.89 9.82 -10.46
N PHE A 346 -13.51 8.75 -9.76
CA PHE A 346 -13.72 7.40 -10.29
C PHE A 346 -15.20 7.02 -10.32
N GLN A 347 -16.00 7.41 -9.31
CA GLN A 347 -17.43 7.18 -9.31
C GLN A 347 -18.14 7.84 -10.51
N GLU A 348 -17.85 9.11 -10.78
CA GLU A 348 -18.38 9.83 -11.94
C GLU A 348 -17.95 9.17 -13.25
N ARG A 349 -16.67 8.77 -13.35
CA ARG A 349 -16.17 8.02 -14.51
C ARG A 349 -16.94 6.72 -14.73
N TRP A 350 -17.18 5.93 -13.68
CA TRP A 350 -17.92 4.67 -13.77
C TRP A 350 -19.38 4.89 -14.18
N VAL A 351 -20.04 5.91 -13.62
CA VAL A 351 -21.42 6.26 -14.01
C VAL A 351 -21.48 6.64 -15.49
N ARG A 352 -20.55 7.45 -15.99
CA ARG A 352 -20.48 7.81 -17.42
C ARG A 352 -20.22 6.60 -18.32
N ILE A 353 -19.30 5.72 -17.93
CA ILE A 353 -19.04 4.47 -18.68
C ILE A 353 -20.33 3.64 -18.76
N PHE A 354 -21.04 3.45 -17.64
CA PHE A 354 -22.29 2.70 -17.62
C PHE A 354 -23.37 3.35 -18.49
N GLN A 355 -23.56 4.68 -18.38
CA GLN A 355 -24.53 5.42 -19.18
C GLN A 355 -24.23 5.32 -20.68
N ASN A 356 -22.98 5.50 -21.08
CA ASN A 356 -22.56 5.36 -22.48
C ASN A 356 -22.77 3.93 -22.99
N ALA A 357 -22.51 2.90 -22.18
CA ALA A 357 -22.79 1.52 -22.57
C ALA A 357 -24.30 1.27 -22.80
N VAL A 358 -25.18 1.83 -21.94
CA VAL A 358 -26.63 1.73 -22.10
C VAL A 358 -27.10 2.46 -23.36
N ILE A 359 -26.63 3.68 -23.60
CA ILE A 359 -26.97 4.47 -24.79
C ILE A 359 -26.52 3.74 -26.06
N VAL A 360 -25.28 3.26 -26.10
CA VAL A 360 -24.74 2.52 -27.25
C VAL A 360 -25.59 1.28 -27.53
N HIS A 361 -25.96 0.53 -26.50
CA HIS A 361 -26.81 -0.66 -26.67
C HIS A 361 -28.21 -0.31 -27.18
N ALA A 362 -28.83 0.75 -26.65
CA ALA A 362 -30.15 1.21 -27.06
C ALA A 362 -30.17 1.77 -28.49
N MET A 363 -29.05 2.36 -28.93
CA MET A 363 -28.91 3.04 -30.22
C MET A 363 -28.20 2.19 -31.28
N LYS A 364 -27.92 0.91 -31.02
CA LYS A 364 -27.09 0.03 -31.88
C LYS A 364 -27.56 -0.04 -33.35
N ASP A 365 -28.87 0.06 -33.58
CA ASP A 365 -29.49 0.01 -34.92
C ASP A 365 -29.90 1.40 -35.43
N SER A 366 -29.59 2.47 -34.67
CA SER A 366 -29.96 3.84 -34.98
C SER A 366 -28.87 4.54 -35.79
N PRO A 367 -29.22 5.27 -36.87
CA PRO A 367 -28.26 6.10 -37.58
C PRO A 367 -27.72 7.28 -36.74
N TYR A 368 -28.34 7.57 -35.59
CA TYR A 368 -27.95 8.64 -34.66
C TYR A 368 -27.10 8.15 -33.48
N LEU A 369 -26.52 6.94 -33.56
CA LEU A 369 -25.71 6.35 -32.49
C LEU A 369 -24.60 7.28 -31.99
N LEU A 370 -23.80 7.83 -32.91
CA LEU A 370 -22.72 8.74 -32.55
C LEU A 370 -23.26 10.05 -31.97
N ASP A 371 -24.31 10.63 -32.55
CA ASP A 371 -24.93 11.87 -32.08
C ASP A 371 -25.51 11.77 -30.66
N ALA A 372 -25.90 10.56 -30.24
CA ALA A 372 -26.44 10.30 -28.92
C ALA A 372 -25.37 10.02 -27.85
N THR A 373 -24.09 9.91 -28.26
CA THR A 373 -22.96 9.59 -27.37
C THR A 373 -21.93 10.70 -27.36
N ASP A 374 -21.00 10.64 -26.41
CA ASP A 374 -19.86 11.58 -26.34
C ASP A 374 -18.71 11.20 -27.29
N PHE A 375 -18.87 10.21 -28.17
CA PHE A 375 -17.81 9.73 -29.07
C PHE A 375 -17.68 10.59 -30.32
N SER A 376 -16.46 11.00 -30.64
CA SER A 376 -16.16 11.83 -31.83
C SER A 376 -16.04 10.99 -33.11
N SER A 377 -15.94 9.66 -33.01
CA SER A 377 -15.82 8.75 -34.15
C SER A 377 -16.19 7.30 -33.81
N MET A 378 -16.48 6.49 -34.85
CA MET A 378 -16.67 5.04 -34.70
C MET A 378 -15.43 4.33 -34.12
N SER A 379 -14.22 4.84 -34.39
CA SER A 379 -12.99 4.26 -33.83
C SER A 379 -12.88 4.48 -32.33
N GLU A 380 -13.35 5.62 -31.83
CA GLU A 380 -13.37 5.92 -30.39
C GLU A 380 -14.43 5.08 -29.67
N LEU A 381 -15.60 4.91 -30.30
CA LEU A 381 -16.65 4.02 -29.83
C LEU A 381 -16.17 2.55 -29.77
N ASP A 382 -15.46 2.07 -30.80
CA ASP A 382 -14.90 0.71 -30.84
C ASP A 382 -13.89 0.48 -29.71
N MET A 383 -12.94 1.41 -29.54
CA MET A 383 -12.00 1.39 -28.41
C MET A 383 -12.72 1.39 -27.05
N PHE A 384 -13.80 2.15 -26.91
CA PHE A 384 -14.62 2.16 -25.71
C PHE A 384 -15.30 0.81 -25.48
N LEU A 385 -15.86 0.19 -26.50
CA LEU A 385 -16.50 -1.12 -26.42
C LEU A 385 -15.49 -2.22 -26.11
N GLU A 386 -14.31 -2.23 -26.73
CA GLU A 386 -13.25 -3.19 -26.39
C GLU A 386 -12.84 -3.10 -24.90
N ALA A 387 -12.77 -1.88 -24.37
CA ALA A 387 -12.33 -1.62 -23.00
C ALA A 387 -13.43 -1.79 -21.95
N HIS A 388 -14.70 -1.55 -22.30
CA HIS A 388 -15.80 -1.34 -21.35
C HIS A 388 -17.11 -2.04 -21.72
N ALA A 389 -17.25 -2.61 -22.92
CA ALA A 389 -18.43 -3.40 -23.21
C ALA A 389 -18.51 -4.57 -22.24
N LEU A 390 -19.70 -4.76 -21.67
CA LEU A 390 -20.06 -6.03 -21.06
C LEU A 390 -19.96 -7.06 -22.18
N ARG A 391 -18.86 -7.81 -22.23
CA ARG A 391 -18.68 -8.87 -23.22
C ARG A 391 -19.94 -9.71 -23.23
N THR A 392 -20.53 -9.87 -24.41
CA THR A 392 -21.46 -10.96 -24.63
C THR A 392 -20.76 -12.25 -24.17
N PRO A 393 -21.46 -13.18 -23.51
CA PRO A 393 -20.91 -14.50 -23.27
C PRO A 393 -20.35 -15.02 -24.59
N PRO A 394 -19.19 -15.69 -24.58
CA PRO A 394 -18.56 -16.13 -25.81
C PRO A 394 -19.59 -16.85 -26.67
N GLU A 395 -19.72 -16.41 -27.93
CA GLU A 395 -20.28 -17.26 -28.97
C GLU A 395 -19.48 -18.56 -28.91
N GLU A 396 -20.19 -19.68 -28.93
CA GLU A 396 -19.77 -21.06 -28.65
C GLU A 396 -18.25 -21.32 -28.63
N PRO A 397 -17.71 -22.00 -27.60
CA PRO A 397 -16.29 -22.33 -27.58
C PRO A 397 -15.96 -23.20 -28.80
N GLU A 398 -15.16 -22.64 -29.71
CA GLU A 398 -14.36 -23.43 -30.63
C GLU A 398 -13.66 -24.53 -29.84
N GLN A 399 -13.79 -25.75 -30.34
CA GLN A 399 -13.19 -26.95 -29.77
C GLN A 399 -11.68 -26.79 -29.67
N LEU A 400 -11.19 -26.34 -28.52
CA LEU A 400 -9.77 -26.39 -28.18
C LEU A 400 -9.51 -27.61 -27.32
N SER A 401 -8.96 -28.61 -28.02
CA SER A 401 -8.33 -29.82 -27.57
C SER A 401 -7.42 -29.63 -26.35
N SER A 402 -7.67 -30.47 -25.34
CA SER A 402 -6.69 -31.15 -24.48
C SER A 402 -5.38 -30.42 -24.10
N SER A 403 -5.34 -29.92 -22.87
CA SER A 403 -4.24 -30.23 -21.95
C SER A 403 -4.62 -29.80 -20.54
N SER A 404 -4.94 -30.80 -19.73
CA SER A 404 -5.30 -30.69 -18.32
C SER A 404 -4.04 -30.63 -17.47
N GLU A 405 -3.86 -29.57 -16.68
CA GLU A 405 -3.08 -29.67 -15.45
C GLU A 405 -3.89 -29.10 -14.27
N GLN A 406 -3.94 -29.95 -13.24
CA GLN A 406 -4.83 -29.98 -12.09
C GLN A 406 -4.60 -28.85 -11.10
N ILE A 407 -5.68 -28.23 -10.61
CA ILE A 407 -5.74 -27.74 -9.22
C ILE A 407 -7.07 -28.18 -8.61
N SER A 408 -6.97 -29.09 -7.66
CA SER A 408 -8.05 -29.71 -6.91
C SER A 408 -8.56 -28.77 -5.82
N GLY A 409 -9.84 -28.41 -5.88
CA GLY A 409 -10.56 -27.71 -4.82
C GLY A 409 -12.04 -27.60 -5.21
N SER A 410 -12.87 -28.49 -4.68
CA SER A 410 -14.30 -28.58 -4.98
C SER A 410 -15.05 -27.30 -4.60
N SER A 411 -15.28 -26.46 -5.59
CA SER A 411 -16.52 -25.70 -5.74
C SER A 411 -16.96 -26.03 -7.15
N ASP A 412 -18.11 -26.68 -7.32
CA ASP A 412 -18.73 -26.69 -8.63
C ASP A 412 -18.83 -25.22 -9.10
N PRO A 413 -18.59 -24.94 -10.40
CA PRO A 413 -18.69 -23.59 -10.91
C PRO A 413 -20.14 -23.11 -10.78
N GLU A 414 -20.42 -22.36 -9.71
CA GLU A 414 -21.73 -21.77 -9.49
C GLU A 414 -21.94 -20.57 -10.43
N ILE A 415 -23.00 -20.64 -11.23
CA ILE A 415 -23.44 -19.52 -12.07
C ILE A 415 -24.50 -18.77 -11.28
N VAL A 416 -24.14 -17.63 -10.67
CA VAL A 416 -25.14 -16.71 -10.10
C VAL A 416 -25.95 -16.08 -11.24
N ILE A 417 -27.28 -15.92 -11.17
CA ILE A 417 -28.08 -15.23 -12.22
C ILE A 417 -29.00 -14.20 -11.55
N SER A 418 -28.95 -12.94 -12.01
CA SER A 418 -29.82 -11.86 -11.51
C SER A 418 -31.14 -11.94 -12.26
N ILE A 419 -32.21 -12.16 -11.51
CA ILE A 419 -33.55 -12.34 -12.06
C ILE A 419 -34.54 -11.52 -11.24
N ASP A 420 -35.45 -10.86 -11.95
CA ASP A 420 -36.64 -10.22 -11.38
C ASP A 420 -37.87 -10.69 -12.18
N GLU A 421 -39.04 -10.19 -11.81
CA GLU A 421 -40.31 -10.50 -12.47
C GLU A 421 -40.28 -10.20 -13.98
N GLY A 422 -39.66 -9.10 -14.40
CA GLY A 422 -39.57 -8.70 -15.80
C GLY A 422 -38.63 -9.59 -16.60
N VAL A 423 -37.45 -9.87 -16.07
CA VAL A 423 -36.45 -10.76 -16.70
C VAL A 423 -37.02 -12.18 -16.86
N LEU A 424 -37.66 -12.72 -15.82
CA LEU A 424 -38.32 -14.02 -15.91
C LEU A 424 -39.49 -13.99 -16.89
N GLY A 425 -40.26 -12.90 -16.94
CA GLY A 425 -41.36 -12.74 -17.89
C GLY A 425 -40.89 -12.81 -19.33
N VAL A 426 -39.78 -12.14 -19.66
CA VAL A 426 -39.13 -12.20 -20.98
C VAL A 426 -38.64 -13.61 -21.31
N LEU A 427 -37.93 -14.25 -20.38
CA LEU A 427 -37.38 -15.61 -20.58
C LEU A 427 -38.49 -16.64 -20.81
N LEU A 428 -39.58 -16.57 -20.04
CA LEU A 428 -40.74 -17.45 -20.21
C LEU A 428 -41.49 -17.16 -21.52
N SER A 429 -41.65 -15.89 -21.88
CA SER A 429 -42.29 -15.47 -23.15
C SER A 429 -41.53 -16.03 -24.36
N LEU A 430 -40.20 -15.90 -24.34
CA LEU A 430 -39.34 -16.43 -25.40
C LEU A 430 -39.38 -17.96 -25.45
N LYS A 431 -39.33 -18.64 -24.29
CA LYS A 431 -39.47 -20.10 -24.20
C LYS A 431 -40.76 -20.57 -24.86
N MET A 432 -41.89 -19.95 -24.50
CA MET A 432 -43.21 -20.25 -25.06
C MET A 432 -43.27 -19.95 -26.57
N ALA A 433 -42.66 -18.85 -27.03
CA ALA A 433 -42.65 -18.50 -28.44
C ALA A 433 -41.84 -19.51 -29.29
N VAL A 434 -40.73 -20.03 -28.73
CA VAL A 434 -39.94 -21.11 -29.34
C VAL A 434 -40.69 -22.43 -29.36
N GLU A 435 -41.41 -22.78 -28.29
CA GLU A 435 -42.29 -23.95 -28.25
C GLU A 435 -43.38 -23.88 -29.33
N GLN A 436 -43.92 -22.69 -29.61
CA GLN A 436 -44.90 -22.45 -30.68
C GLN A 436 -44.29 -22.54 -32.09
N ALA A 437 -43.07 -22.03 -32.28
CA ALA A 437 -42.38 -22.07 -33.56
C ALA A 437 -41.87 -23.48 -33.93
N GLY A 438 -41.55 -24.31 -32.92
CA GLY A 438 -41.09 -25.68 -33.10
C GLY A 438 -39.78 -25.76 -33.90
N PRO A 439 -39.63 -26.70 -34.86
CA PRO A 439 -38.39 -26.87 -35.64
C PRO A 439 -37.99 -25.66 -36.50
N ARG A 440 -38.88 -24.67 -36.63
CA ARG A 440 -38.63 -23.44 -37.40
C ARG A 440 -37.94 -22.34 -36.58
N ALA A 441 -37.74 -22.54 -35.28
CA ALA A 441 -37.05 -21.59 -34.44
C ALA A 441 -35.55 -21.50 -34.79
N ALA A 442 -35.02 -20.29 -34.84
CA ALA A 442 -33.60 -20.04 -35.00
C ALA A 442 -32.79 -20.65 -33.84
N GLY A 443 -31.58 -21.13 -34.13
CA GLY A 443 -30.73 -21.81 -33.15
C GLY A 443 -30.51 -21.00 -31.86
N THR A 444 -30.35 -19.67 -32.01
CA THR A 444 -30.20 -18.74 -30.88
C THR A 444 -31.46 -18.69 -30.00
N ALA A 445 -32.66 -18.71 -30.60
CA ALA A 445 -33.92 -18.72 -29.87
C ALA A 445 -34.08 -20.06 -29.11
N VAL A 446 -33.72 -21.18 -29.74
CA VAL A 446 -33.71 -22.50 -29.11
C VAL A 446 -32.78 -22.55 -27.90
N TYR A 447 -31.57 -21.98 -28.00
CA TYR A 447 -30.63 -21.89 -26.89
C TYR A 447 -31.22 -21.12 -25.70
N TRP A 448 -31.76 -19.93 -25.93
CA TRP A 448 -32.35 -19.11 -24.86
C TRP A 448 -33.60 -19.74 -24.24
N SER A 449 -34.40 -20.47 -25.02
CA SER A 449 -35.52 -21.28 -24.51
C SER A 449 -35.04 -22.38 -23.56
N GLN A 450 -33.96 -23.09 -23.90
CA GLN A 450 -33.38 -24.11 -23.02
C GLN A 450 -32.78 -23.51 -21.75
N PHE A 451 -32.13 -22.35 -21.84
CA PHE A 451 -31.62 -21.62 -20.69
C PHE A 451 -32.75 -21.19 -19.75
N ALA A 452 -33.82 -20.60 -20.30
CA ALA A 452 -35.02 -20.23 -19.56
C ALA A 452 -35.65 -21.44 -18.86
N ALA A 453 -35.76 -22.59 -19.54
CA ALA A 453 -36.28 -23.82 -18.97
C ALA A 453 -35.43 -24.34 -17.79
N LYS A 454 -34.10 -24.23 -17.88
CA LYS A 454 -33.20 -24.61 -16.77
C LYS A 454 -33.33 -23.69 -15.57
N ILE A 455 -33.47 -22.38 -15.79
CA ILE A 455 -33.72 -21.41 -14.71
C ILE A 455 -35.06 -21.69 -14.03
N GLU A 456 -36.12 -21.87 -14.81
CA GLU A 456 -37.45 -22.21 -14.29
C GLU A 456 -37.41 -23.48 -13.44
N ALA A 457 -36.84 -24.58 -13.99
CA ALA A 457 -36.71 -25.84 -13.27
C ALA A 457 -35.86 -25.72 -12.01
N HIS A 458 -34.82 -24.89 -12.02
CA HIS A 458 -33.98 -24.67 -10.84
C HIS A 458 -34.74 -23.92 -9.74
N ILE A 459 -35.48 -22.86 -10.06
CA ILE A 459 -36.29 -22.09 -9.10
C ILE A 459 -37.43 -22.94 -8.52
N GLU A 460 -38.00 -23.83 -9.35
CA GLU A 460 -39.06 -24.77 -8.95
C GLU A 460 -38.55 -25.98 -8.17
N SER A 461 -37.25 -26.25 -8.19
CA SER A 461 -36.68 -27.40 -7.48
C SER A 461 -36.87 -27.29 -5.97
N ASP A 462 -37.02 -28.44 -5.31
CA ASP A 462 -37.17 -28.53 -3.85
C ASP A 462 -35.97 -27.96 -3.09
N GLY A 463 -34.79 -27.92 -3.73
CA GLY A 463 -33.55 -27.38 -3.16
C GLY A 463 -33.41 -25.86 -3.21
N TYR A 464 -34.29 -25.14 -3.93
CA TYR A 464 -34.21 -23.69 -4.06
C TYR A 464 -35.01 -22.97 -2.96
N LEU A 465 -34.33 -22.24 -2.08
CA LEU A 465 -34.93 -21.76 -0.82
C LEU A 465 -35.42 -20.31 -0.82
N ASP A 466 -35.24 -19.54 -1.90
CA ASP A 466 -35.62 -18.12 -1.95
C ASP A 466 -37.11 -17.92 -2.28
N PRO A 467 -37.97 -17.49 -1.33
CA PRO A 467 -39.40 -17.31 -1.56
C PRO A 467 -39.73 -16.10 -2.42
N TYR A 468 -38.87 -15.07 -2.42
CA TYR A 468 -39.08 -13.86 -3.21
C TYR A 468 -38.94 -14.17 -4.69
N ILE A 469 -37.86 -14.88 -5.06
CA ILE A 469 -37.63 -15.27 -6.46
C ILE A 469 -38.68 -16.27 -6.96
N ARG A 470 -39.15 -17.19 -6.10
CA ARG A 470 -40.32 -18.03 -6.43
C ARG A 470 -41.56 -17.18 -6.69
N GLY A 471 -41.79 -16.15 -5.86
CA GLY A 471 -42.86 -15.17 -6.07
C GLY A 471 -42.72 -14.41 -7.40
N CYS A 472 -41.50 -14.02 -7.78
CA CYS A 472 -41.22 -13.42 -9.08
C CYS A 472 -41.53 -14.39 -10.23
N LEU A 473 -41.19 -15.68 -10.12
CA LEU A 473 -41.51 -16.67 -11.15
C LEU A 473 -43.02 -16.85 -11.32
N VAL A 474 -43.78 -16.89 -10.22
CA VAL A 474 -45.26 -16.99 -10.29
C VAL A 474 -45.86 -15.79 -11.02
N LYS A 475 -45.41 -14.58 -10.71
CA LYS A 475 -45.88 -13.37 -11.39
C LYS A 475 -45.43 -13.32 -12.86
N ALA A 476 -44.18 -13.70 -13.13
CA ALA A 476 -43.62 -13.80 -14.47
C ALA A 476 -44.44 -14.72 -15.37
N LYS A 477 -44.92 -15.87 -14.85
CA LYS A 477 -45.83 -16.76 -15.58
C LYS A 477 -47.16 -16.09 -15.93
N GLY A 478 -47.65 -15.17 -15.10
CA GLY A 478 -48.87 -14.42 -15.34
C GLY A 478 -48.75 -13.30 -16.38
N ILE A 479 -47.53 -12.79 -16.61
CA ILE A 479 -47.25 -11.71 -17.59
C ILE A 479 -46.58 -12.22 -18.87
N ALA A 480 -46.21 -13.50 -18.94
CA ALA A 480 -45.54 -14.08 -20.10
C ALA A 480 -46.43 -13.99 -21.35
N ASN A 481 -45.89 -13.39 -22.42
CA ASN A 481 -46.60 -13.17 -23.66
C ASN A 481 -45.73 -13.56 -24.88
N PRO A 482 -45.89 -14.77 -25.43
CA PRO A 482 -45.07 -15.25 -26.54
C PRO A 482 -45.21 -14.43 -27.84
N GLN A 483 -46.35 -13.73 -28.03
CA GLN A 483 -46.59 -12.91 -29.23
C GLN A 483 -45.59 -11.76 -29.37
N GLN A 484 -45.03 -11.28 -28.25
CA GLN A 484 -44.02 -10.21 -28.26
C GLN A 484 -42.68 -10.64 -28.89
N PHE A 485 -42.45 -11.95 -28.99
CA PHE A 485 -41.18 -12.52 -29.45
C PHE A 485 -41.30 -13.28 -30.77
N GLU A 486 -42.48 -13.29 -31.39
CA GLU A 486 -42.73 -14.05 -32.63
C GLU A 486 -41.76 -13.64 -33.76
N GLY A 487 -41.48 -12.35 -33.92
CA GLY A 487 -40.51 -11.85 -34.91
C GLY A 487 -39.03 -12.16 -34.60
N LEU A 488 -38.70 -12.49 -33.35
CA LEU A 488 -37.33 -12.81 -32.89
C LEU A 488 -37.04 -14.31 -32.94
N VAL A 489 -38.07 -15.15 -33.01
CA VAL A 489 -37.93 -16.62 -32.95
C VAL A 489 -37.56 -17.22 -34.30
N TYR A 490 -37.92 -16.59 -35.42
CA TYR A 490 -37.70 -17.15 -36.77
C TYR A 490 -36.41 -16.68 -37.46
N GLY A 491 -35.70 -15.69 -36.90
CA GLY A 491 -34.47 -15.12 -37.46
C GLY A 491 -34.71 -13.90 -38.33
#